data_AF-A0A449B4A8-F1
#
_entry.id   AF-A0A449B4A8-F1
#
_cell.length_a   1.000
_cell.length_b   1.000
_cell.length_c   1.000
_cell.angle_alpha   90.00
_cell.angle_beta   90.00
_cell.angle_gamma   90.00
#
_symmetry.space_group_name_H-M   'P 1'
#
loop_
_entity.id
_entity.type
_entity.pdbx_description
1 polymer ?
#
loop_
_entity_poly.entity_id
_entity_poly.type
_entity_poly.pdbx_seq_one_letter_code
_entity_poly.pdbx_strand_id
1 'polypeptide(L)'
;MLKNKIKLFSTGILFTPIVVISCSNNSKTEIEKDNKYIENNNFTNKIDLSLGNNNKEVEINTPKLNNYKAYINPIFKIFSGEKILNNQLPSNIKFFTEDNNERFFSVNWNHDDLKVFYNDSKIFGTVIINNEEVKVFAKVYTQDKKKIVESDYVVKEDNWSIDIEKSTHDGGIPNLSKLIDRNGNYVDSGSRWDNWGTFGKDQNNNLVFHWQNKEIISRLELIFWKYASNGNSSGKLPKKIFVQHSEDGINWTNVNNQDKITDEELGPMGTYNNRLINISDVKRINFSPIKTNWIRINWEAAVNSNNQKHIIGITNVSFKGTTFEDKLIINKNNNINEVIIDENTYKIDFQNKETTINIDDINKKIMFSSKATFINTFITEETNEHKKYLIISYNDIGDYKIHNLILVKNKQK
;
A
#
# COMPACT_ATOMS: atom_id res chain seq x y z
N MET A 1 40.83 58.59 -17.96
CA MET A 1 40.74 59.27 -19.26
C MET A 1 40.21 58.28 -20.28
N LEU A 2 39.19 58.69 -21.03
CA LEU A 2 38.78 58.35 -22.41
C LEU A 2 39.10 56.94 -22.96
N LYS A 3 38.32 56.29 -23.83
CA LYS A 3 36.98 56.41 -24.47
C LYS A 3 36.93 55.11 -25.31
N ASN A 4 35.89 54.30 -25.21
CA ASN A 4 34.76 54.25 -26.16
C ASN A 4 35.10 53.89 -27.63
N LYS A 5 34.48 52.79 -28.13
CA LYS A 5 33.70 52.61 -29.40
C LYS A 5 33.89 51.16 -29.92
N ILE A 6 32.91 50.26 -30.01
CA ILE A 6 31.55 50.23 -30.62
C ILE A 6 31.54 50.09 -32.17
N LYS A 7 30.71 49.13 -32.63
CA LYS A 7 29.94 49.01 -33.91
C LYS A 7 30.62 48.31 -35.10
N LEU A 8 29.96 47.52 -35.96
CA LEU A 8 28.61 46.89 -36.05
C LEU A 8 28.53 46.17 -37.44
N PHE A 9 27.69 45.12 -37.55
CA PHE A 9 26.87 44.70 -38.73
C PHE A 9 27.62 44.18 -39.99
N SER A 10 27.09 43.30 -40.86
CA SER A 10 25.70 43.15 -41.33
C SER A 10 25.45 41.79 -42.06
N THR A 11 24.27 41.20 -41.82
CA THR A 11 23.27 40.65 -42.79
C THR A 11 23.61 39.65 -43.90
N GLY A 12 22.73 38.64 -44.04
CA GLY A 12 22.48 37.93 -45.30
C GLY A 12 21.41 36.84 -45.23
N ILE A 13 20.14 37.25 -45.28
CA ILE A 13 18.95 36.43 -45.59
C ILE A 13 18.96 36.10 -47.10
N LEU A 14 18.45 34.92 -47.51
CA LEU A 14 17.56 34.66 -48.67
C LEU A 14 17.30 33.14 -48.76
N PHE A 15 16.10 32.68 -48.41
CA PHE A 15 14.98 32.36 -49.32
C PHE A 15 15.13 31.06 -50.12
N THR A 16 14.10 30.23 -49.98
CA THR A 16 13.87 28.91 -50.57
C THR A 16 13.67 28.97 -52.09
N PRO A 17 13.72 27.79 -52.75
CA PRO A 17 12.63 27.48 -53.66
C PRO A 17 11.90 26.19 -53.27
N ILE A 18 10.61 26.29 -53.49
CA ILE A 18 9.57 25.27 -53.47
C ILE A 18 9.87 24.23 -54.56
N VAL A 19 9.70 22.94 -54.24
CA VAL A 19 9.30 21.92 -55.22
C VAL A 19 7.99 21.33 -54.73
N VAL A 20 6.92 21.68 -55.44
CA VAL A 20 5.65 20.96 -55.45
C VAL A 20 5.82 19.80 -56.43
N ILE A 21 5.62 18.56 -55.99
CA ILE A 21 5.16 17.49 -56.86
C ILE A 21 3.88 16.93 -56.23
N SER A 22 2.81 17.00 -57.02
CA SER A 22 1.45 16.68 -56.64
C SER A 22 1.08 15.25 -56.97
N CYS A 23 0.17 14.71 -56.14
CA CYS A 23 -0.86 13.71 -56.42
C CYS A 23 -0.45 12.28 -56.82
N SER A 24 -0.62 11.38 -55.85
CA SER A 24 -1.25 10.09 -56.11
C SER A 24 -2.22 9.82 -54.96
N ASN A 25 -3.52 9.84 -55.30
CA ASN A 25 -4.58 9.31 -54.47
C ASN A 25 -4.30 7.84 -54.16
N ASN A 26 -4.07 7.55 -52.89
CA ASN A 26 -4.41 6.26 -52.33
C ASN A 26 -4.94 6.50 -50.92
N SER A 27 -6.25 6.29 -50.80
CA SER A 27 -6.97 6.17 -49.54
C SER A 27 -6.19 5.30 -48.56
N LYS A 28 -5.60 5.94 -47.55
CA LYS A 28 -5.22 5.28 -46.30
C LYS A 28 -6.15 5.80 -45.24
N THR A 29 -7.11 4.93 -44.97
CA THR A 29 -8.08 4.88 -43.89
C THR A 29 -7.58 5.57 -42.62
N GLU A 30 -8.43 6.44 -42.06
CA GLU A 30 -8.41 6.77 -40.64
C GLU A 30 -8.34 5.46 -39.85
N ILE A 31 -7.31 5.32 -39.02
CA ILE A 31 -7.37 4.37 -37.92
C ILE A 31 -8.05 5.13 -36.79
N GLU A 32 -9.39 5.10 -36.77
CA GLU A 32 -10.12 5.20 -35.52
C GLU A 32 -9.60 4.08 -34.61
N LYS A 33 -8.88 4.45 -33.55
CA LYS A 33 -8.71 3.55 -32.41
C LYS A 33 -10.02 3.54 -31.63
N ASP A 34 -10.94 2.76 -32.14
CA ASP A 34 -12.12 2.30 -31.42
C ASP A 34 -11.60 1.43 -30.26
N ASN A 35 -11.54 1.99 -29.05
CA ASN A 35 -11.21 1.24 -27.83
C ASN A 35 -12.39 0.32 -27.48
N LYS A 36 -12.59 -0.74 -28.27
CA LYS A 36 -13.44 -1.86 -27.90
C LYS A 36 -12.66 -2.79 -27.00
N TYR A 37 -13.22 -3.04 -25.82
CA TYR A 37 -12.84 -4.15 -24.95
C TYR A 37 -12.72 -5.44 -25.78
N ILE A 38 -11.52 -6.04 -25.77
CA ILE A 38 -11.28 -7.37 -26.32
C ILE A 38 -11.30 -8.33 -25.14
N GLU A 39 -12.33 -9.16 -25.08
CA GLU A 39 -12.44 -10.21 -24.09
C GLU A 39 -11.35 -11.28 -24.28
N ASN A 40 -10.60 -11.56 -23.23
CA ASN A 40 -9.52 -12.55 -23.23
C ASN A 40 -10.10 -13.96 -23.06
N ASN A 41 -10.27 -14.68 -24.17
CA ASN A 41 -10.87 -16.03 -24.20
C ASN A 41 -9.90 -17.19 -23.88
N ASN A 42 -8.72 -16.95 -23.30
CA ASN A 42 -7.78 -18.04 -22.95
C ASN A 42 -8.10 -18.80 -21.65
N PHE A 43 -9.35 -18.78 -21.19
CA PHE A 43 -9.84 -19.75 -20.20
C PHE A 43 -11.32 -20.06 -20.40
N THR A 44 -11.66 -20.74 -21.49
CA THR A 44 -12.93 -21.46 -21.61
C THR A 44 -12.67 -22.87 -22.14
N ASN A 45 -12.50 -23.83 -21.23
CA ASN A 45 -12.76 -25.22 -21.56
C ASN A 45 -14.27 -25.34 -21.82
N LYS A 46 -14.66 -25.20 -23.08
CA LYS A 46 -15.97 -25.62 -23.57
C LYS A 46 -16.06 -27.14 -23.37
N ILE A 47 -16.90 -27.56 -22.43
CA ILE A 47 -17.33 -28.94 -22.33
C ILE A 47 -18.10 -29.25 -23.61
N ASP A 48 -17.63 -30.24 -24.35
CA ASP A 48 -18.30 -30.78 -25.53
C ASP A 48 -19.55 -31.54 -25.07
N LEU A 49 -20.72 -30.95 -25.28
CA LEU A 49 -22.03 -31.60 -25.09
C LEU A 49 -22.48 -32.18 -26.43
N SER A 50 -21.75 -33.18 -26.92
CA SER A 50 -22.28 -34.05 -27.96
C SER A 50 -21.68 -35.45 -27.84
N LEU A 51 -22.46 -36.36 -27.24
CA LEU A 51 -22.71 -37.73 -27.71
C LEU A 51 -23.50 -38.53 -26.65
N GLY A 52 -24.78 -38.71 -26.94
CA GLY A 52 -25.40 -40.05 -27.02
C GLY A 52 -25.61 -40.83 -25.72
N ASN A 53 -26.88 -40.92 -25.33
CA ASN A 53 -27.48 -42.00 -24.55
C ASN A 53 -26.73 -43.34 -24.65
N ASN A 54 -26.38 -43.90 -23.50
CA ASN A 54 -26.57 -45.32 -23.24
C ASN A 54 -26.75 -45.53 -21.74
N ASN A 55 -27.95 -46.00 -21.39
CA ASN A 55 -28.28 -46.52 -20.07
C ASN A 55 -27.34 -47.68 -19.73
N LYS A 56 -26.53 -47.48 -18.69
CA LYS A 56 -26.21 -48.54 -17.75
C LYS A 56 -26.41 -47.96 -16.36
N GLU A 57 -27.49 -48.40 -15.71
CA GLU A 57 -27.57 -48.40 -14.27
C GLU A 57 -26.36 -49.19 -13.76
N VAL A 58 -25.36 -48.45 -13.30
CA VAL A 58 -24.41 -48.95 -12.33
C VAL A 58 -24.95 -48.40 -11.03
N GLU A 59 -25.53 -49.27 -10.20
CA GLU A 59 -25.59 -49.05 -8.76
C GLU A 59 -24.14 -48.82 -8.30
N ILE A 60 -23.72 -47.57 -8.32
CA ILE A 60 -22.60 -47.14 -7.52
C ILE A 60 -23.16 -47.19 -6.12
N ASN A 61 -22.79 -48.24 -5.38
CA ASN A 61 -22.83 -48.24 -3.93
C ASN A 61 -22.29 -46.89 -3.47
N THR A 62 -23.18 -45.98 -3.10
CA THR A 62 -22.84 -44.70 -2.51
C THR A 62 -22.05 -45.03 -1.25
N PRO A 63 -20.76 -44.63 -1.15
CA PRO A 63 -20.07 -44.69 0.11
C PRO A 63 -20.90 -43.87 1.10
N LYS A 64 -21.30 -44.50 2.19
CA LYS A 64 -22.00 -43.83 3.27
C LYS A 64 -21.21 -42.59 3.72
N LEU A 65 -22.01 -41.56 3.99
CA LEU A 65 -21.73 -40.18 4.34
C LEU A 65 -20.57 -39.92 5.32
N ASN A 66 -19.99 -38.74 5.11
CA ASN A 66 -19.07 -37.95 5.94
C ASN A 66 -17.62 -38.44 5.95
N ASN A 67 -16.74 -37.56 6.46
CA ASN A 67 -15.33 -37.79 6.82
C ASN A 67 -14.31 -37.03 5.93
N TYR A 68 -14.25 -35.71 6.15
CA TYR A 68 -12.99 -34.99 5.99
C TYR A 68 -12.28 -34.99 7.35
N LYS A 69 -10.96 -35.19 7.34
CA LYS A 69 -10.15 -35.31 8.56
C LYS A 69 -9.54 -33.98 9.00
N ALA A 70 -9.34 -33.05 8.07
CA ALA A 70 -8.70 -31.76 8.32
C ALA A 70 -8.91 -30.77 7.17
N TYR A 71 -8.59 -29.50 7.43
CA TYR A 71 -8.54 -28.45 6.42
C TYR A 71 -7.34 -27.52 6.65
N ILE A 72 -6.91 -26.86 5.57
CA ILE A 72 -5.82 -25.89 5.57
C ILE A 72 -6.36 -24.52 5.95
N ASN A 73 -5.81 -23.91 6.99
CA ASN A 73 -6.12 -22.55 7.39
C ASN A 73 -5.33 -21.55 6.54
N PRO A 74 -6.00 -20.59 5.87
CA PRO A 74 -5.29 -19.44 5.31
C PRO A 74 -4.62 -18.62 6.41
N ILE A 75 -3.39 -18.17 6.18
CA ILE A 75 -2.63 -17.34 7.11
C ILE A 75 -2.39 -15.98 6.45
N PHE A 76 -2.71 -14.90 7.17
CA PHE A 76 -2.43 -13.54 6.76
C PHE A 76 -1.51 -12.88 7.77
N LYS A 77 -0.48 -12.20 7.26
CA LYS A 77 0.33 -11.29 8.06
C LYS A 77 0.23 -9.89 7.47
N ILE A 78 -0.18 -8.93 8.29
CA ILE A 78 -0.43 -7.53 7.89
C ILE A 78 0.18 -6.57 8.91
N PHE A 79 0.26 -5.28 8.60
CA PHE A 79 0.59 -4.31 9.65
C PHE A 79 -0.61 -4.03 10.55
N SER A 80 -0.35 -3.70 11.81
CA SER A 80 -1.38 -3.27 12.76
C SER A 80 -2.18 -2.09 12.20
N GLY A 81 -3.51 -2.19 12.21
CA GLY A 81 -4.42 -1.18 11.66
C GLY A 81 -4.72 -1.31 10.17
N GLU A 82 -4.04 -2.20 9.44
CA GLU A 82 -4.43 -2.53 8.07
C GLU A 82 -5.70 -3.39 8.04
N LYS A 83 -6.44 -3.26 6.94
CA LYS A 83 -7.68 -3.98 6.68
C LYS A 83 -7.41 -5.08 5.66
N ILE A 84 -8.13 -6.19 5.81
CA ILE A 84 -8.22 -7.23 4.79
C ILE A 84 -9.55 -7.01 4.09
N LEU A 85 -9.56 -6.96 2.77
CA LEU A 85 -10.78 -6.87 1.97
C LEU A 85 -11.32 -8.26 1.63
N ASN A 86 -12.62 -8.39 1.46
CA ASN A 86 -13.27 -9.66 1.14
C ASN A 86 -12.70 -10.34 -0.12
N ASN A 87 -12.34 -9.54 -1.13
CA ASN A 87 -11.74 -10.05 -2.36
C ASN A 87 -10.29 -10.54 -2.20
N GLN A 88 -9.65 -10.30 -1.06
CA GLN A 88 -8.32 -10.83 -0.71
C GLN A 88 -8.39 -12.17 0.01
N LEU A 89 -9.58 -12.56 0.51
CA LEU A 89 -9.79 -13.87 1.12
C LEU A 89 -9.93 -14.94 0.03
N PRO A 90 -9.40 -16.16 0.24
CA PRO A 90 -9.47 -17.20 -0.76
C PRO A 90 -10.91 -17.68 -0.93
N SER A 91 -11.35 -17.84 -2.19
CA SER A 91 -12.70 -18.34 -2.50
C SER A 91 -12.91 -19.82 -2.22
N ASN A 92 -11.80 -20.57 -2.07
CA ASN A 92 -11.80 -22.01 -1.79
C ASN A 92 -10.79 -22.35 -0.70
N ILE A 93 -11.11 -23.38 0.10
CA ILE A 93 -10.20 -23.95 1.10
C ILE A 93 -9.91 -25.42 0.76
N LYS A 94 -8.66 -25.83 0.99
CA LYS A 94 -8.23 -27.22 0.84
C LYS A 94 -8.61 -28.03 2.07
N PHE A 95 -9.24 -29.17 1.84
CA PHE A 95 -9.59 -30.21 2.82
C PHE A 95 -8.86 -31.51 2.48
N PHE A 96 -8.56 -32.29 3.52
CA PHE A 96 -8.10 -33.67 3.38
C PHE A 96 -9.25 -34.61 3.73
N THR A 97 -9.51 -35.59 2.86
CA THR A 97 -10.42 -36.70 3.17
C THR A 97 -9.73 -37.72 4.09
N GLU A 98 -10.48 -38.67 4.65
CA GLU A 98 -9.90 -39.81 5.40
C GLU A 98 -8.85 -40.57 4.58
N ASP A 99 -9.11 -40.76 3.28
CA ASP A 99 -8.18 -41.42 2.35
C ASP A 99 -6.94 -40.57 1.99
N ASN A 100 -6.69 -39.46 2.70
CA ASN A 100 -5.61 -38.50 2.44
C ASN A 100 -5.68 -37.78 1.08
N ASN A 101 -6.81 -37.82 0.39
CA ASN A 101 -6.99 -37.09 -0.86
C ASN A 101 -7.28 -35.61 -0.57
N GLU A 102 -6.72 -34.74 -1.40
CA GLU A 102 -6.95 -33.30 -1.33
C GLU A 102 -8.19 -32.91 -2.12
N ARG A 103 -9.07 -32.11 -1.54
CA ARG A 103 -10.23 -31.51 -2.22
C ARG A 103 -10.37 -30.04 -1.88
N PHE A 104 -10.76 -29.24 -2.85
CA PHE A 104 -11.05 -27.82 -2.63
C PHE A 104 -12.56 -27.62 -2.54
N PHE A 105 -12.99 -26.83 -1.56
CA PHE A 105 -14.39 -26.48 -1.38
C PHE A 105 -14.53 -24.96 -1.28
N SER A 106 -15.60 -24.44 -1.89
CA SER A 106 -15.95 -23.03 -1.81
C SER A 106 -16.23 -22.63 -0.37
N VAL A 107 -15.71 -21.47 0.05
CA VAL A 107 -15.92 -20.91 1.38
C VAL A 107 -16.70 -19.60 1.28
N ASN A 108 -17.66 -19.43 2.17
CA ASN A 108 -18.32 -18.16 2.41
C ASN A 108 -17.74 -17.52 3.68
N TRP A 109 -17.07 -16.38 3.55
CA TRP A 109 -16.44 -15.68 4.67
C TRP A 109 -17.44 -14.76 5.37
N ASN A 110 -17.51 -14.85 6.69
CA ASN A 110 -18.18 -13.87 7.53
C ASN A 110 -17.17 -12.77 7.90
N HIS A 111 -17.01 -11.82 6.99
CA HIS A 111 -15.98 -10.77 7.08
C HIS A 111 -16.55 -9.39 6.73
N ASP A 112 -16.18 -8.41 7.54
CA ASP A 112 -16.48 -7.00 7.36
C ASP A 112 -15.19 -6.28 6.96
N ASP A 113 -15.17 -5.68 5.76
CA ASP A 113 -14.02 -4.97 5.19
C ASP A 113 -13.54 -3.80 6.06
N LEU A 114 -14.36 -3.30 6.98
CA LEU A 114 -13.99 -2.23 7.91
C LEU A 114 -13.37 -2.74 9.21
N LYS A 115 -13.35 -4.06 9.45
CA LYS A 115 -12.84 -4.65 10.68
C LYS A 115 -11.34 -4.42 10.85
N VAL A 116 -10.97 -3.95 12.04
CA VAL A 116 -9.57 -3.85 12.48
C VAL A 116 -9.17 -5.18 13.12
N PHE A 117 -8.01 -5.70 12.73
CA PHE A 117 -7.44 -6.94 13.27
C PHE A 117 -6.36 -6.66 14.30
N TYR A 118 -6.34 -7.49 15.34
CA TYR A 118 -5.25 -7.58 16.32
C TYR A 118 -4.44 -8.85 16.06
N ASN A 119 -3.25 -8.93 16.64
CA ASN A 119 -2.43 -10.13 16.54
C ASN A 119 -3.20 -11.36 17.02
N ASP A 120 -3.06 -12.47 16.29
CA ASP A 120 -3.73 -13.76 16.55
C ASP A 120 -5.26 -13.78 16.27
N SER A 121 -5.80 -12.74 15.64
CA SER A 121 -7.22 -12.67 15.24
C SER A 121 -7.63 -13.78 14.26
N LYS A 122 -8.94 -14.05 14.18
CA LYS A 122 -9.54 -15.01 13.24
C LYS A 122 -10.61 -14.35 12.38
N ILE A 123 -10.65 -14.73 11.10
CA ILE A 123 -11.77 -14.48 10.19
C ILE A 123 -12.48 -15.81 10.00
N PHE A 124 -13.75 -15.88 10.35
CA PHE A 124 -14.52 -17.12 10.26
C PHE A 124 -15.21 -17.24 8.92
N GLY A 125 -15.33 -18.46 8.42
CA GLY A 125 -16.09 -18.78 7.24
C GLY A 125 -16.84 -20.10 7.40
N THR A 126 -17.71 -20.37 6.45
CA THR A 126 -18.50 -21.59 6.38
C THR A 126 -18.30 -22.24 5.02
N VAL A 127 -18.07 -23.55 5.03
CA VAL A 127 -18.01 -24.41 3.85
C VAL A 127 -19.18 -25.38 3.92
N ILE A 128 -19.94 -25.54 2.84
CA ILE A 128 -21.02 -26.52 2.78
C ILE A 128 -20.51 -27.78 2.11
N ILE A 129 -20.49 -28.90 2.84
CA ILE A 129 -20.08 -30.22 2.34
C ILE A 129 -21.24 -31.17 2.57
N ASN A 130 -21.83 -31.73 1.50
CA ASN A 130 -22.95 -32.66 1.59
C ASN A 130 -24.14 -32.14 2.44
N ASN A 131 -24.48 -30.85 2.29
CA ASN A 131 -25.50 -30.12 3.07
C ASN A 131 -25.17 -29.93 4.57
N GLU A 132 -23.95 -30.24 5.02
CA GLU A 132 -23.48 -29.91 6.35
C GLU A 132 -22.59 -28.66 6.33
N GLU A 133 -22.80 -27.78 7.32
CA GLU A 133 -21.99 -26.59 7.50
C GLU A 133 -20.72 -26.89 8.30
N VAL A 134 -19.56 -26.66 7.67
CA VAL A 134 -18.25 -26.78 8.29
C VAL A 134 -17.69 -25.40 8.58
N LYS A 135 -17.46 -25.10 9.87
CA LYS A 135 -16.83 -23.86 10.30
C LYS A 135 -15.33 -23.92 10.06
N VAL A 136 -14.84 -22.97 9.28
CA VAL A 136 -13.43 -22.77 8.96
C VAL A 136 -12.98 -21.39 9.43
N PHE A 137 -11.67 -21.16 9.49
CA PHE A 137 -11.16 -19.82 9.77
C PHE A 137 -9.83 -19.56 9.07
N ALA A 138 -9.61 -18.30 8.71
CA ALA A 138 -8.30 -17.75 8.40
C ALA A 138 -7.69 -17.11 9.65
N LYS A 139 -6.37 -17.23 9.80
CA LYS A 139 -5.61 -16.68 10.94
C LYS A 139 -4.94 -15.38 10.51
N VAL A 140 -4.98 -14.35 11.36
CA VAL A 140 -4.38 -13.04 11.09
C VAL A 140 -3.34 -12.72 12.16
N TYR A 141 -2.13 -12.42 11.72
CA TYR A 141 -1.02 -11.92 12.54
C TYR A 141 -0.74 -10.47 12.18
N THR A 142 -0.46 -9.64 13.18
CA THR A 142 -0.18 -8.21 12.96
C THR A 142 1.25 -7.87 13.39
N GLN A 143 1.86 -6.95 12.67
CA GLN A 143 3.16 -6.36 13.00
C GLN A 143 3.00 -4.85 13.11
N ASP A 144 3.58 -4.23 14.13
CA ASP A 144 3.60 -2.76 14.20
C ASP A 144 4.57 -2.18 13.15
N LYS A 145 4.18 -1.04 12.58
CA LYS A 145 5.10 -0.25 11.74
C LYS A 145 6.18 0.37 12.62
N LYS A 146 7.37 0.58 12.06
CA LYS A 146 8.43 1.24 12.83
C LYS A 146 7.97 2.66 13.17
N LYS A 147 8.02 3.03 14.46
CA LYS A 147 7.75 4.40 14.87
C LYS A 147 8.81 5.33 14.28
N ILE A 148 8.38 6.27 13.45
CA ILE A 148 9.26 7.27 12.83
C ILE A 148 9.56 8.35 13.86
N VAL A 149 10.84 8.64 14.08
CA VAL A 149 11.32 9.75 14.90
C VAL A 149 11.95 10.85 14.04
N GLU A 150 12.20 12.03 14.59
CA GLU A 150 12.71 13.17 13.81
C GLU A 150 14.02 12.86 13.06
N SER A 151 14.92 12.07 13.67
CA SER A 151 16.19 11.67 13.07
C SER A 151 16.05 10.67 11.91
N ASP A 152 14.88 10.04 11.74
CA ASP A 152 14.61 9.15 10.61
C ASP A 152 14.28 9.92 9.32
N TYR A 153 13.91 11.21 9.43
CA TYR A 153 13.56 12.03 8.27
C TYR A 153 14.80 12.59 7.59
N VAL A 154 14.95 12.23 6.31
CA VAL A 154 15.99 12.75 5.42
C VAL A 154 15.35 13.63 4.37
N VAL A 155 16.01 14.73 4.04
CA VAL A 155 15.61 15.67 2.99
C VAL A 155 15.66 14.98 1.63
N LYS A 156 14.63 15.18 0.80
CA LYS A 156 14.43 14.53 -0.50
C LYS A 156 14.49 15.54 -1.64
N GLU A 157 15.59 16.28 -1.70
CA GLU A 157 15.78 17.39 -2.64
C GLU A 157 16.76 17.05 -3.78
N ASP A 158 17.31 15.84 -3.77
CA ASP A 158 18.22 15.40 -4.82
C ASP A 158 17.44 15.22 -6.13
N ASN A 159 17.86 15.95 -7.18
CA ASN A 159 17.33 15.86 -8.55
C ASN A 159 15.81 16.08 -8.69
N TRP A 160 15.20 16.81 -7.76
CA TRP A 160 13.84 17.32 -7.95
C TRP A 160 13.81 18.63 -8.74
N SER A 161 12.72 18.87 -9.46
CA SER A 161 12.43 20.11 -10.15
C SER A 161 10.99 20.53 -9.90
N ILE A 162 10.68 21.79 -10.20
CA ILE A 162 9.30 22.26 -10.30
C ILE A 162 8.85 22.07 -11.74
N ASP A 163 7.68 21.47 -11.92
CA ASP A 163 7.03 21.43 -13.22
C ASP A 163 6.34 22.77 -13.47
N ILE A 164 6.93 23.55 -14.38
CA ILE A 164 6.45 24.90 -14.70
C ILE A 164 5.09 24.85 -15.40
N GLU A 165 4.84 23.85 -16.25
CA GLU A 165 3.60 23.77 -17.03
C GLU A 165 2.41 23.35 -16.17
N LYS A 166 2.65 22.48 -15.19
CA LYS A 166 1.62 21.97 -14.28
C LYS A 166 1.42 22.81 -13.03
N SER A 167 2.37 23.67 -12.67
CA SER A 167 2.26 24.59 -11.53
C SER A 167 1.49 25.85 -11.90
N THR A 168 0.98 26.55 -10.88
CA THR A 168 0.36 27.86 -11.05
C THR A 168 1.33 28.91 -11.61
N HIS A 169 0.81 29.80 -12.45
CA HIS A 169 1.55 30.95 -12.98
C HIS A 169 1.19 32.27 -12.30
N ASP A 170 0.34 32.23 -11.27
CA ASP A 170 -0.17 33.42 -10.58
C ASP A 170 0.91 34.29 -9.93
N GLY A 171 2.07 33.69 -9.61
CA GLY A 171 3.26 34.38 -9.11
C GLY A 171 4.36 34.65 -10.14
N GLY A 172 4.08 34.36 -11.42
CA GLY A 172 5.03 34.45 -12.53
C GLY A 172 5.96 33.23 -12.62
N ILE A 173 6.10 32.68 -13.83
CA ILE A 173 6.96 31.52 -14.13
C ILE A 173 8.39 31.66 -13.59
N PRO A 174 9.09 32.80 -13.74
CA PRO A 174 10.47 32.94 -13.28
C PRO A 174 10.63 32.86 -11.75
N ASN A 175 9.55 33.03 -10.99
CA ASN A 175 9.59 33.00 -9.53
C ASN A 175 9.37 31.60 -8.96
N LEU A 176 8.86 30.64 -9.74
CA LEU A 176 8.65 29.27 -9.28
C LEU A 176 9.98 28.63 -8.87
N SER A 177 11.03 28.78 -9.70
CA SER A 177 12.36 28.22 -9.43
C SER A 177 12.98 28.69 -8.10
N LYS A 178 12.56 29.84 -7.57
CA LYS A 178 13.02 30.35 -6.27
C LYS A 178 12.61 29.47 -5.08
N LEU A 179 11.60 28.60 -5.24
CA LEU A 179 11.18 27.67 -4.20
C LEU A 179 12.17 26.51 -4.00
N ILE A 180 12.97 26.20 -5.04
CA ILE A 180 14.01 25.17 -5.01
C ILE A 180 15.43 25.76 -4.99
N ASP A 181 15.57 27.07 -5.21
CA ASP A 181 16.85 27.76 -5.08
C ASP A 181 17.22 27.94 -3.59
N ARG A 182 18.25 27.23 -3.16
CA ARG A 182 18.77 27.24 -1.77
C ARG A 182 19.75 28.39 -1.50
N ASN A 183 20.07 29.21 -2.51
CA ASN A 183 21.06 30.29 -2.40
C ASN A 183 20.49 31.63 -1.90
N GLY A 184 19.23 31.67 -1.47
CA GLY A 184 18.53 32.90 -1.10
C GLY A 184 18.96 33.48 0.26
N ASN A 185 19.25 34.78 0.31
CA ASN A 185 19.25 35.54 1.56
C ASN A 185 17.78 35.68 2.03
N TYR A 186 17.30 34.77 2.87
CA TYR A 186 15.90 34.75 3.35
C TYR A 186 15.48 36.01 4.12
N VAL A 187 16.44 36.83 4.58
CA VAL A 187 16.20 38.09 5.30
C VAL A 187 15.80 39.23 4.35
N ASP A 188 16.52 39.38 3.23
CA ASP A 188 16.42 40.57 2.35
C ASP A 188 16.08 40.26 0.89
N SER A 189 16.18 39.02 0.44
CA SER A 189 16.04 38.69 -0.98
C SER A 189 14.58 38.42 -1.35
N GLY A 190 14.18 38.86 -2.54
CA GLY A 190 12.96 38.40 -3.21
C GLY A 190 13.00 36.92 -3.62
N SER A 191 13.73 36.06 -2.88
CA SER A 191 13.83 34.62 -3.08
C SER A 191 12.61 33.92 -2.48
N ARG A 192 11.47 34.21 -3.10
CA ARG A 192 10.18 33.63 -2.77
C ARG A 192 9.36 33.52 -4.05
N TRP A 193 8.40 32.63 -4.02
CA TRP A 193 7.26 32.69 -4.92
C TRP A 193 6.08 33.30 -4.17
N ASP A 194 5.39 34.27 -4.77
CA ASP A 194 4.16 34.84 -4.22
C ASP A 194 3.19 35.18 -5.34
N ASN A 195 1.89 35.09 -5.07
CA ASN A 195 0.84 35.43 -6.04
C ASN A 195 0.28 36.85 -5.79
N TRP A 196 1.15 37.84 -5.55
CA TRP A 196 0.75 39.21 -5.19
C TRP A 196 -0.35 39.84 -6.05
N GLY A 197 -0.31 39.59 -7.36
CA GLY A 197 -1.24 40.18 -8.33
C GLY A 197 -2.68 39.63 -8.28
N THR A 198 -2.93 38.61 -7.46
CA THR A 198 -4.21 37.87 -7.42
C THR A 198 -5.05 38.12 -6.17
N PHE A 199 -4.72 39.15 -5.38
CA PHE A 199 -5.58 39.56 -4.27
C PHE A 199 -7.02 39.84 -4.75
N GLY A 200 -8.00 39.23 -4.08
CA GLY A 200 -9.42 39.40 -4.39
C GLY A 200 -9.86 38.84 -5.74
N LYS A 201 -8.99 38.11 -6.44
CA LYS A 201 -9.26 37.44 -7.72
C LYS A 201 -9.30 35.93 -7.51
N ASP A 202 -9.81 35.21 -8.51
CA ASP A 202 -9.60 33.78 -8.58
C ASP A 202 -8.11 33.45 -8.69
N GLN A 203 -7.73 32.35 -8.05
CA GLN A 203 -6.34 31.92 -7.92
C GLN A 203 -6.24 30.46 -8.36
N ASN A 204 -5.21 30.16 -9.13
CA ASN A 204 -4.76 28.80 -9.35
C ASN A 204 -3.76 28.43 -8.23
N ASN A 205 -4.16 27.49 -7.37
CA ASN A 205 -3.48 27.23 -6.11
C ASN A 205 -2.77 25.89 -6.09
N ASN A 206 -1.79 25.71 -6.97
CA ASN A 206 -1.01 24.49 -6.99
C ASN A 206 0.47 24.67 -7.33
N LEU A 207 1.34 23.96 -6.63
CA LEU A 207 2.75 23.82 -6.95
C LEU A 207 3.05 22.35 -7.19
N VAL A 208 3.64 22.03 -8.34
CA VAL A 208 3.92 20.66 -8.77
C VAL A 208 5.42 20.44 -8.83
N PHE A 209 5.89 19.42 -8.13
CA PHE A 209 7.28 19.01 -8.08
C PHE A 209 7.43 17.60 -8.64
N HIS A 210 8.59 17.35 -9.23
CA HIS A 210 8.91 16.12 -9.92
C HIS A 210 10.32 15.65 -9.59
N TRP A 211 10.48 14.36 -9.31
CA TRP A 211 11.78 13.69 -9.23
C TRP A 211 11.99 12.79 -10.43
N GLN A 212 13.23 12.75 -10.94
CA GLN A 212 13.61 11.80 -11.99
C GLN A 212 13.36 10.33 -11.58
N ASN A 213 13.62 9.99 -10.32
CA ASN A 213 13.39 8.66 -9.76
C ASN A 213 12.32 8.72 -8.66
N LYS A 214 11.61 7.61 -8.43
CA LYS A 214 10.61 7.56 -7.35
C LYS A 214 11.27 7.72 -5.98
N GLU A 215 10.79 8.70 -5.22
CA GLU A 215 11.23 8.94 -3.86
C GLU A 215 10.16 8.55 -2.84
N ILE A 216 10.60 8.10 -1.67
CA ILE A 216 9.72 7.88 -0.52
C ILE A 216 9.58 9.21 0.21
N ILE A 217 8.38 9.80 0.20
CA ILE A 217 8.05 11.07 0.86
C ILE A 217 6.99 10.81 1.94
N SER A 218 7.15 11.44 3.11
CA SER A 218 6.19 11.33 4.22
C SER A 218 6.01 12.63 5.01
N ARG A 219 6.70 13.71 4.64
CA ARG A 219 6.55 15.02 5.26
C ARG A 219 6.79 16.14 4.26
N LEU A 220 5.96 17.17 4.37
CA LEU A 220 6.12 18.48 3.75
C LEU A 220 6.47 19.50 4.83
N GLU A 221 7.50 20.31 4.57
CA GLU A 221 7.85 21.49 5.35
C GLU A 221 7.70 22.75 4.50
N LEU A 222 6.94 23.73 4.99
CA LEU A 222 6.69 25.00 4.34
C LEU A 222 7.17 26.16 5.21
N ILE A 223 7.77 27.16 4.57
CA ILE A 223 8.04 28.47 5.17
C ILE A 223 7.33 29.51 4.33
N PHE A 224 6.43 30.26 4.96
CA PHE A 224 5.61 31.26 4.31
C PHE A 224 6.19 32.66 4.50
N TRP A 225 5.97 33.52 3.51
CA TRP A 225 6.29 34.93 3.60
C TRP A 225 5.21 35.70 4.36
N LYS A 226 5.62 36.54 5.31
CA LYS A 226 4.73 37.18 6.27
C LYS A 226 4.30 38.60 5.93
N TYR A 227 4.96 39.31 5.01
CA TYR A 227 4.78 40.76 4.95
C TYR A 227 4.46 41.30 3.57
N ALA A 228 3.18 41.57 3.31
CA ALA A 228 2.70 42.14 2.07
C ALA A 228 2.02 43.50 2.25
N SER A 229 2.53 44.54 1.57
CA SER A 229 1.91 45.87 1.51
C SER A 229 0.62 45.95 0.67
N ASN A 230 0.34 44.99 -0.22
CA ASN A 230 -0.92 44.88 -0.97
C ASN A 230 -1.71 43.65 -0.52
N GLY A 231 -3.04 43.75 -0.47
CA GLY A 231 -3.94 42.60 -0.25
C GLY A 231 -3.89 41.95 1.13
N ASN A 232 -3.26 42.57 2.13
CA ASN A 232 -3.17 42.08 3.51
C ASN A 232 -2.80 40.59 3.61
N SER A 233 -1.74 40.13 2.93
CA SER A 233 -1.20 38.77 3.21
C SER A 233 -0.56 38.65 4.59
N SER A 234 -0.48 39.76 5.35
CA SER A 234 0.22 39.84 6.61
C SER A 234 -0.25 38.79 7.61
N GLY A 235 0.44 37.66 7.66
CA GLY A 235 0.28 36.65 8.71
C GLY A 235 -0.89 35.69 8.57
N LYS A 236 -1.51 35.50 7.39
CA LYS A 236 -2.54 34.47 7.20
C LYS A 236 -2.02 33.26 6.44
N LEU A 237 -2.21 32.09 7.03
CA LEU A 237 -2.01 30.82 6.35
C LEU A 237 -3.16 30.55 5.37
N PRO A 238 -2.97 29.65 4.38
CA PRO A 238 -4.07 29.12 3.61
C PRO A 238 -5.10 28.46 4.52
N LYS A 239 -6.38 28.61 4.19
CA LYS A 239 -7.47 28.00 4.95
C LYS A 239 -7.36 26.47 4.95
N LYS A 240 -6.90 25.89 3.83
CA LYS A 240 -6.59 24.46 3.72
C LYS A 240 -5.37 24.23 2.86
N ILE A 241 -4.59 23.20 3.17
CA ILE A 241 -3.48 22.69 2.35
C ILE A 241 -3.66 21.19 2.17
N PHE A 242 -3.53 20.72 0.94
CA PHE A 242 -3.59 19.32 0.57
C PHE A 242 -2.29 18.91 -0.12
N VAL A 243 -1.74 17.78 0.30
CA VAL A 243 -0.64 17.12 -0.40
C VAL A 243 -1.22 16.00 -1.25
N GLN A 244 -0.82 15.98 -2.51
CA GLN A 244 -1.28 15.03 -3.50
C GLN A 244 -0.10 14.40 -4.23
N HIS A 245 -0.26 13.16 -4.68
CA HIS A 245 0.74 12.47 -5.47
C HIS A 245 0.15 11.91 -6.76
N SER A 246 1.02 11.60 -7.70
CA SER A 246 0.64 11.07 -9.01
C SER A 246 1.74 10.15 -9.56
N GLU A 247 1.33 9.13 -10.31
CA GLU A 247 2.27 8.27 -11.03
C GLU A 247 2.57 8.79 -12.45
N ASP A 248 1.67 9.60 -13.01
CA ASP A 248 1.70 10.07 -14.40
C ASP A 248 1.74 11.61 -14.54
N GLY A 249 1.66 12.35 -13.43
CA GLY A 249 1.58 13.81 -13.42
C GLY A 249 0.26 14.36 -13.96
N ILE A 250 -0.78 13.53 -14.08
CA ILE A 250 -2.10 13.88 -14.62
C ILE A 250 -3.19 13.52 -13.61
N ASN A 251 -3.20 12.27 -13.14
CA ASN A 251 -4.16 11.75 -12.18
C ASN A 251 -3.61 11.89 -10.77
N TRP A 252 -4.27 12.71 -9.95
CA TRP A 252 -3.80 13.10 -8.63
C TRP A 252 -4.66 12.47 -7.53
N THR A 253 -3.99 11.89 -6.53
CA THR A 253 -4.64 11.32 -5.34
C THR A 253 -4.12 12.03 -4.09
N ASN A 254 -4.99 12.32 -3.13
CA ASN A 254 -4.57 12.86 -1.83
C ASN A 254 -3.70 11.84 -1.08
N VAL A 255 -2.70 12.31 -0.36
CA VAL A 255 -1.93 11.44 0.55
C VAL A 255 -2.81 10.96 1.70
N ASN A 256 -2.56 9.74 2.18
CA ASN A 256 -3.31 9.16 3.29
C ASN A 256 -2.80 9.68 4.64
N ASN A 257 -3.71 9.87 5.60
CA ASN A 257 -3.41 10.29 6.98
C ASN A 257 -2.57 11.58 7.08
N GLN A 258 -2.90 12.59 6.29
CA GLN A 258 -2.31 13.93 6.47
C GLN A 258 -2.73 14.50 7.83
N ASP A 259 -1.75 14.82 8.68
CA ASP A 259 -2.00 15.20 10.09
C ASP A 259 -2.53 16.62 10.29
N LYS A 260 -2.26 17.51 9.34
CA LYS A 260 -2.67 18.92 9.36
C LYS A 260 -3.10 19.35 7.98
N ILE A 261 -4.27 19.93 7.89
CA ILE A 261 -4.92 20.41 6.68
C ILE A 261 -5.29 21.88 6.83
N THR A 262 -5.80 22.31 8.00
CA THR A 262 -6.29 23.67 8.21
C THR A 262 -5.23 24.62 8.77
N ASP A 263 -5.47 25.93 8.65
CA ASP A 263 -4.66 26.96 9.29
C ASP A 263 -4.59 26.81 10.81
N GLU A 264 -5.71 26.45 11.45
CA GLU A 264 -5.78 26.17 12.89
C GLU A 264 -4.84 25.04 13.31
N GLU A 265 -4.79 23.94 12.54
CA GLU A 265 -3.93 22.78 12.81
C GLU A 265 -2.44 23.08 12.55
N LEU A 266 -2.14 23.95 11.58
CA LEU A 266 -0.80 24.44 11.30
C LEU A 266 -0.30 25.45 12.35
N GLY A 267 -1.21 25.98 13.16
CA GLY A 267 -0.94 26.96 14.20
C GLY A 267 -0.69 28.36 13.65
N PRO A 268 -0.40 29.34 14.53
CA PRO A 268 -0.25 30.74 14.12
C PRO A 268 0.92 30.91 13.15
N MET A 269 0.86 31.92 12.27
CA MET A 269 1.98 32.29 11.39
C MET A 269 3.09 33.01 12.18
N GLY A 270 3.71 32.27 13.11
CA GLY A 270 4.79 32.70 13.99
C GLY A 270 6.02 33.12 13.20
N THR A 271 6.94 33.83 13.83
CA THR A 271 8.17 34.28 13.17
C THR A 271 9.25 33.19 13.25
N TYR A 272 10.00 32.96 12.16
CA TYR A 272 11.07 31.94 12.14
C TYR A 272 12.10 32.13 13.26
N ASN A 273 12.62 33.36 13.40
CA ASN A 273 13.40 33.80 14.56
C ASN A 273 13.46 35.33 14.60
N ASN A 274 14.03 35.89 15.67
CA ASN A 274 14.11 37.35 15.87
C ASN A 274 14.85 38.13 14.75
N ARG A 275 15.67 37.46 13.93
CA ARG A 275 16.38 38.08 12.79
C ARG A 275 15.60 37.94 11.47
N LEU A 276 14.69 36.97 11.37
CA LEU A 276 13.94 36.61 10.16
C LEU A 276 12.44 36.87 10.37
N ILE A 277 12.10 38.12 10.72
CA ILE A 277 10.73 38.52 11.09
C ILE A 277 9.71 38.46 9.94
N ASN A 278 10.20 38.49 8.71
CA ASN A 278 9.42 38.54 7.48
C ASN A 278 9.01 37.15 6.96
N ILE A 279 9.40 36.06 7.62
CA ILE A 279 9.03 34.70 7.25
C ILE A 279 8.50 33.90 8.44
N SER A 280 7.68 32.88 8.15
CA SER A 280 7.07 32.06 9.17
C SER A 280 8.06 31.10 9.83
N ASP A 281 7.75 30.64 11.02
CA ASP A 281 8.27 29.36 11.50
C ASP A 281 7.93 28.22 10.53
N VAL A 282 8.67 27.12 10.63
CA VAL A 282 8.49 25.96 9.73
C VAL A 282 7.14 25.30 10.01
N LYS A 283 6.28 25.25 9.00
CA LYS A 283 5.01 24.53 9.03
C LYS A 283 5.24 23.10 8.53
N ARG A 284 5.17 22.15 9.47
CA ARG A 284 5.39 20.72 9.22
C ARG A 284 4.06 20.00 9.11
N ILE A 285 3.88 19.32 7.99
CA ILE A 285 2.72 18.48 7.66
C ILE A 285 3.25 17.06 7.42
N ASN A 286 2.82 16.10 8.22
CA ASN A 286 3.16 14.68 8.08
C ASN A 286 2.03 13.92 7.38
N PHE A 287 2.37 12.86 6.68
CA PHE A 287 1.42 11.96 6.05
C PHE A 287 2.01 10.55 5.93
N SER A 288 1.17 9.57 5.57
CA SER A 288 1.62 8.20 5.33
C SER A 288 2.67 8.18 4.22
N PRO A 289 3.79 7.43 4.35
CA PRO A 289 4.80 7.36 3.32
C PRO A 289 4.23 6.96 1.96
N ILE A 290 4.59 7.71 0.93
CA ILE A 290 4.26 7.45 -0.47
C ILE A 290 5.54 7.31 -1.28
N LYS A 291 5.56 6.43 -2.29
CA LYS A 291 6.67 6.27 -3.23
C LYS A 291 6.25 6.78 -4.60
N THR A 292 6.73 7.96 -5.01
CA THR A 292 6.21 8.66 -6.20
C THR A 292 7.28 9.46 -6.94
N ASN A 293 7.03 9.75 -8.23
CA ASN A 293 7.79 10.73 -9.01
C ASN A 293 7.19 12.14 -8.93
N TRP A 294 5.88 12.27 -8.64
CA TRP A 294 5.16 13.53 -8.75
C TRP A 294 4.43 13.85 -7.46
N ILE A 295 4.63 15.06 -6.95
CA ILE A 295 3.91 15.57 -5.80
C ILE A 295 3.37 16.96 -6.10
N ARG A 296 2.17 17.24 -5.61
CA ARG A 296 1.50 18.53 -5.75
C ARG A 296 1.09 19.03 -4.38
N ILE A 297 1.40 20.30 -4.11
CA ILE A 297 0.87 21.05 -2.99
C ILE A 297 -0.30 21.87 -3.54
N ASN A 298 -1.50 21.64 -3.05
CA ASN A 298 -2.69 22.40 -3.40
C ASN A 298 -3.22 23.14 -2.16
N TRP A 299 -3.80 24.33 -2.32
CA TRP A 299 -4.37 25.05 -1.18
C TRP A 299 -5.67 25.81 -1.47
N GLU A 300 -6.44 26.05 -0.42
CA GLU A 300 -7.56 26.98 -0.41
C GLU A 300 -7.09 28.31 0.21
N ALA A 301 -7.22 29.41 -0.55
CA ALA A 301 -6.82 30.72 -0.07
C ALA A 301 -7.70 31.16 1.13
N ALA A 302 -7.08 31.79 2.14
CA ALA A 302 -7.84 32.47 3.17
C ALA A 302 -8.64 33.64 2.56
N VAL A 303 -9.74 34.04 3.20
CA VAL A 303 -10.55 35.19 2.77
C VAL A 303 -10.63 36.27 3.86
N ASN A 304 -10.84 37.51 3.46
CA ASN A 304 -11.16 38.61 4.38
C ASN A 304 -12.67 38.69 4.65
N SER A 305 -13.10 39.65 5.46
CA SER A 305 -14.51 39.89 5.79
C SER A 305 -15.40 40.22 4.57
N ASN A 306 -14.79 40.67 3.47
CA ASN A 306 -15.47 40.97 2.21
C ASN A 306 -15.41 39.78 1.22
N ASN A 307 -15.06 38.59 1.71
CA ASN A 307 -14.88 37.37 0.92
C ASN A 307 -13.83 37.48 -0.20
N GLN A 308 -12.87 38.41 -0.08
CA GLN A 308 -11.77 38.53 -1.02
C GLN A 308 -10.65 37.57 -0.65
N LYS A 309 -10.17 36.78 -1.61
CA LYS A 309 -9.06 35.84 -1.44
C LYS A 309 -7.76 36.59 -1.13
N HIS A 310 -7.11 36.21 -0.02
CA HIS A 310 -5.78 36.67 0.34
C HIS A 310 -4.73 36.06 -0.59
N ILE A 311 -3.62 36.78 -0.78
CA ILE A 311 -2.44 36.23 -1.47
C ILE A 311 -1.66 35.32 -0.51
N ILE A 312 -0.77 34.52 -1.07
CA ILE A 312 0.19 33.67 -0.37
C ILE A 312 1.59 33.96 -0.90
N GLY A 313 2.59 33.88 -0.04
CA GLY A 313 3.99 33.80 -0.42
C GLY A 313 4.67 32.63 0.28
N ILE A 314 5.52 31.92 -0.44
CA ILE A 314 6.29 30.78 0.06
C ILE A 314 7.75 31.08 -0.21
N THR A 315 8.57 31.03 0.83
CA THR A 315 10.01 31.25 0.75
C THR A 315 10.79 29.94 0.73
N ASN A 316 10.22 28.86 1.25
CA ASN A 316 10.84 27.55 1.21
C ASN A 316 9.80 26.42 1.20
N VAL A 317 10.08 25.40 0.40
CA VAL A 317 9.41 24.11 0.37
C VAL A 317 10.48 23.04 0.57
N SER A 318 10.28 22.10 1.48
CA SER A 318 11.15 20.92 1.61
C SER A 318 10.30 19.68 1.77
N PHE A 319 10.65 18.63 1.04
CA PHE A 319 10.07 17.30 1.23
C PHE A 319 11.05 16.43 2.00
N LYS A 320 10.52 15.68 2.95
CA LYS A 320 11.29 14.71 3.73
C LYS A 320 10.63 13.34 3.66
N GLY A 321 11.45 12.31 3.81
CA GLY A 321 11.00 10.94 3.91
C GLY A 321 12.00 10.06 4.63
N THR A 322 11.64 8.80 4.85
CA THR A 322 12.51 7.83 5.50
C THR A 322 13.45 7.17 4.48
N THR A 323 14.60 6.70 4.95
CA THR A 323 15.53 5.87 4.16
C THR A 323 15.16 4.39 4.19
N PHE A 324 14.21 4.00 5.04
CA PHE A 324 13.67 2.66 5.14
C PHE A 324 12.23 2.61 4.68
N GLU A 325 11.85 1.44 4.18
CA GLU A 325 10.49 1.07 3.83
C GLU A 325 10.00 0.07 4.89
N ASP A 326 8.78 0.25 5.41
CA ASP A 326 8.18 -0.71 6.31
C ASP A 326 8.01 -2.05 5.57
N LYS A 327 8.61 -3.12 6.10
CA LYS A 327 8.47 -4.47 5.56
C LYS A 327 8.00 -5.42 6.65
N LEU A 328 7.07 -6.29 6.28
CA LEU A 328 6.66 -7.40 7.15
C LEU A 328 7.84 -8.35 7.31
N ILE A 329 8.19 -8.66 8.55
CA ILE A 329 9.22 -9.64 8.88
C ILE A 329 8.56 -11.02 8.79
N ILE A 330 8.89 -11.78 7.74
CA ILE A 330 8.24 -13.07 7.47
C ILE A 330 9.03 -14.22 8.08
N ASN A 331 8.45 -14.93 9.05
CA ASN A 331 8.92 -16.24 9.46
C ASN A 331 8.56 -17.28 8.39
N LYS A 332 9.58 -17.92 7.80
CA LYS A 332 9.40 -18.99 6.80
C LYS A 332 9.48 -20.40 7.39
N ASN A 333 9.77 -20.52 8.69
CA ASN A 333 9.91 -21.82 9.33
C ASN A 333 8.54 -22.40 9.68
N ASN A 334 8.35 -23.69 9.42
CA ASN A 334 7.16 -24.45 9.78
C ASN A 334 7.51 -25.80 10.42
N ASN A 335 8.70 -25.92 11.04
CA ASN A 335 9.15 -27.12 11.72
C ASN A 335 8.67 -27.14 13.17
N ILE A 336 8.18 -28.31 13.59
CA ILE A 336 7.98 -28.70 14.98
C ILE A 336 9.21 -29.50 15.40
N ASN A 337 9.82 -29.14 16.53
CA ASN A 337 11.02 -29.82 17.02
C ASN A 337 10.69 -30.86 18.09
N GLU A 338 9.73 -30.54 18.95
CA GLU A 338 9.40 -31.37 20.11
C GLU A 338 7.89 -31.37 20.38
N VAL A 339 7.41 -32.51 20.86
CA VAL A 339 6.08 -32.67 21.43
C VAL A 339 6.21 -32.80 22.93
N ILE A 340 5.45 -31.99 23.65
CA ILE A 340 5.41 -31.96 25.09
C ILE A 340 4.07 -32.56 25.51
N ILE A 341 4.12 -33.64 26.26
CA ILE A 341 2.93 -34.33 26.80
C ILE A 341 3.11 -34.34 28.32
N ASP A 342 2.29 -33.55 29.01
CA ASP A 342 2.49 -33.16 30.41
C ASP A 342 3.91 -32.59 30.66
N GLU A 343 4.72 -33.26 31.47
CA GLU A 343 6.09 -32.86 31.82
C GLU A 343 7.16 -33.52 30.93
N ASN A 344 6.76 -34.45 30.06
CA ASN A 344 7.69 -35.19 29.21
C ASN A 344 7.84 -34.52 27.84
N THR A 345 9.09 -34.31 27.44
CA THR A 345 9.44 -33.76 26.13
C THR A 345 9.98 -34.85 25.22
N TYR A 346 9.32 -35.02 24.08
CA TYR A 346 9.68 -35.98 23.05
C TYR A 346 10.23 -35.22 21.85
N LYS A 347 11.52 -35.43 21.54
CA LYS A 347 12.11 -34.93 20.30
C LYS A 347 11.51 -35.68 19.14
N ILE A 348 11.04 -34.96 18.13
CA ILE A 348 10.48 -35.58 16.93
C ILE A 348 11.39 -35.34 15.74
N ASP A 349 11.69 -36.42 15.03
CA ASP A 349 12.20 -36.36 13.67
C ASP A 349 11.09 -36.78 12.69
N PHE A 350 10.49 -35.78 12.05
CA PHE A 350 9.42 -35.98 11.06
C PHE A 350 9.95 -36.45 9.69
N GLN A 351 11.20 -36.93 9.57
CA GLN A 351 11.63 -37.71 8.40
C GLN A 351 10.74 -38.95 8.19
N ASN A 352 10.22 -39.51 9.29
CA ASN A 352 9.24 -40.58 9.24
C ASN A 352 7.83 -39.98 9.14
N LYS A 353 7.07 -40.41 8.13
CA LYS A 353 5.70 -39.91 7.84
C LYS A 353 4.72 -39.98 9.02
N GLU A 354 5.05 -40.77 10.04
CA GLU A 354 4.26 -41.00 11.24
C GLU A 354 5.19 -41.15 12.46
N THR A 355 4.82 -40.53 13.59
CA THR A 355 5.53 -40.62 14.87
C THR A 355 4.62 -41.26 15.91
N THR A 356 5.11 -42.28 16.62
CA THR A 356 4.34 -42.99 17.65
C THR A 356 5.00 -42.80 19.01
N ILE A 357 4.21 -42.43 20.02
CA ILE A 357 4.65 -42.24 21.41
C ILE A 357 3.81 -43.10 22.33
N ASN A 358 4.45 -43.92 23.14
CA ASN A 358 3.77 -44.74 24.16
C ASN A 358 3.63 -43.93 25.46
N ILE A 359 2.42 -43.82 25.99
CA ILE A 359 2.09 -43.06 27.20
C ILE A 359 1.04 -43.79 28.06
N ASP A 360 0.95 -43.46 29.34
CA ASP A 360 0.00 -44.14 30.25
C ASP A 360 -1.47 -43.71 30.03
N ASP A 361 -1.68 -42.46 29.61
CA ASP A 361 -2.99 -41.89 29.34
C ASP A 361 -2.98 -41.07 28.05
N ILE A 362 -3.79 -41.50 27.07
CA ILE A 362 -3.91 -40.89 25.75
C ILE A 362 -4.71 -39.58 25.75
N ASN A 363 -5.33 -39.21 26.86
CA ASN A 363 -6.09 -37.96 27.00
C ASN A 363 -5.25 -36.79 27.54
N LYS A 364 -3.95 -37.00 27.75
CA LYS A 364 -3.02 -35.97 28.23
C LYS A 364 -2.94 -34.79 27.27
N LYS A 365 -2.68 -33.60 27.82
CA LYS A 365 -2.58 -32.37 27.04
C LYS A 365 -1.31 -32.40 26.20
N ILE A 366 -1.46 -32.07 24.91
CA ILE A 366 -0.33 -31.97 23.97
C ILE A 366 0.01 -30.50 23.75
N MET A 367 1.30 -30.20 23.82
CA MET A 367 1.88 -28.92 23.44
C MET A 367 3.05 -29.15 22.48
N PHE A 368 3.40 -28.13 21.72
CA PHE A 368 4.46 -28.22 20.71
C PHE A 368 5.52 -27.15 20.95
N SER A 369 6.78 -27.58 20.97
CA SER A 369 7.93 -26.67 20.83
C SER A 369 8.24 -26.54 19.34
N SER A 370 8.05 -25.35 18.79
CA SER A 370 8.04 -25.15 17.34
C SER A 370 8.60 -23.80 16.93
N LYS A 371 9.13 -23.75 15.71
CA LYS A 371 9.49 -22.50 15.02
C LYS A 371 8.40 -22.05 14.04
N ALA A 372 7.32 -22.80 13.91
CA ALA A 372 6.14 -22.44 13.14
C ALA A 372 5.40 -21.25 13.78
N THR A 373 4.75 -20.44 12.96
CA THR A 373 3.91 -19.32 13.40
C THR A 373 2.62 -19.82 14.02
N PHE A 374 2.00 -20.82 13.39
CA PHE A 374 0.74 -21.39 13.83
C PHE A 374 0.78 -22.91 13.74
N ILE A 375 0.12 -23.58 14.67
CA ILE A 375 -0.09 -25.02 14.65
C ILE A 375 -1.57 -25.28 14.84
N ASN A 376 -2.16 -26.06 13.94
CA ASN A 376 -3.49 -26.60 14.11
C ASN A 376 -3.43 -28.12 14.26
N THR A 377 -4.30 -28.67 15.09
CA THR A 377 -4.33 -30.10 15.39
C THR A 377 -5.73 -30.65 15.21
N PHE A 378 -5.83 -31.73 14.45
CA PHE A 378 -7.06 -32.48 14.24
C PHE A 378 -6.91 -33.86 14.85
N ILE A 379 -7.90 -34.31 15.61
CA ILE A 379 -8.00 -35.71 16.03
C ILE A 379 -8.67 -36.45 14.87
N THR A 380 -7.98 -37.42 14.29
CA THR A 380 -8.50 -38.20 13.16
C THR A 380 -8.98 -39.58 13.58
N GLU A 381 -8.51 -40.08 14.72
CA GLU A 381 -8.93 -41.35 15.29
C GLU A 381 -8.77 -41.32 16.80
N GLU A 382 -9.74 -41.85 17.53
CA GLU A 382 -9.69 -41.95 18.99
C GLU A 382 -10.37 -43.25 19.43
N THR A 383 -9.60 -44.08 20.13
CA THR A 383 -10.06 -45.30 20.81
C THR A 383 -9.59 -45.28 22.26
N ASN A 384 -9.91 -46.30 23.05
CA ASN A 384 -9.39 -46.43 24.42
C ASN A 384 -7.89 -46.77 24.47
N GLU A 385 -7.32 -47.29 23.38
CA GLU A 385 -5.94 -47.79 23.31
C GLU A 385 -5.02 -46.85 22.55
N HIS A 386 -5.54 -46.01 21.65
CA HIS A 386 -4.74 -45.06 20.89
C HIS A 386 -5.51 -43.83 20.45
N LYS A 387 -4.78 -42.74 20.21
CA LYS A 387 -5.29 -41.48 19.69
C LYS A 387 -4.39 -40.94 18.59
N LYS A 388 -4.95 -40.68 17.41
CA LYS A 388 -4.23 -40.21 16.22
C LYS A 388 -4.52 -38.75 15.95
N TYR A 389 -3.45 -37.99 15.74
CA TYR A 389 -3.49 -36.57 15.43
C TYR A 389 -2.90 -36.32 14.04
N LEU A 390 -3.61 -35.48 13.27
CA LEU A 390 -3.04 -34.77 12.13
C LEU A 390 -2.69 -33.36 12.57
N ILE A 391 -1.40 -33.05 12.56
CA ILE A 391 -0.87 -31.76 13.00
C ILE A 391 -0.42 -31.00 11.76
N ILE A 392 -0.87 -29.76 11.62
CA ILE A 392 -0.51 -28.88 10.51
C ILE A 392 0.21 -27.66 11.08
N SER A 393 1.47 -27.49 10.71
CA SER A 393 2.30 -26.37 11.13
C SER A 393 2.50 -25.39 9.99
N TYR A 394 2.28 -24.10 10.24
CA TYR A 394 2.25 -23.03 9.24
C TYR A 394 3.34 -21.99 9.50
N ASN A 395 3.86 -21.41 8.42
CA ASN A 395 4.68 -20.19 8.47
C ASN A 395 3.82 -18.92 8.23
N ASP A 396 4.44 -17.74 8.20
CA ASP A 396 3.74 -16.45 8.08
C ASP A 396 3.08 -16.19 6.71
N ILE A 397 3.43 -16.98 5.67
CA ILE A 397 2.85 -16.87 4.33
C ILE A 397 1.88 -18.01 4.01
N GLY A 398 1.59 -18.87 4.98
CA GLY A 398 0.64 -19.98 4.83
C GLY A 398 1.24 -21.25 4.26
N ASP A 399 2.56 -21.34 4.03
CA ASP A 399 3.16 -22.63 3.71
C ASP A 399 3.09 -23.53 4.94
N TYR A 400 2.73 -24.79 4.70
CA TYR A 400 2.47 -25.73 5.78
C TYR A 400 3.23 -27.04 5.64
N LYS A 401 3.42 -27.71 6.78
CA LYS A 401 3.83 -29.13 6.87
C LYS A 401 2.78 -29.91 7.63
N ILE A 402 2.58 -31.15 7.21
CA ILE A 402 1.64 -32.09 7.81
C ILE A 402 2.43 -33.16 8.53
N HIS A 403 2.02 -33.44 9.76
CA HIS A 403 2.63 -34.42 10.63
C HIS A 403 1.57 -35.35 11.19
N ASN A 404 1.87 -36.65 11.28
CA ASN A 404 1.00 -37.62 11.93
C ASN A 404 1.63 -38.03 13.27
N LEU A 405 0.87 -37.89 14.36
CA LEU A 405 1.27 -38.31 15.69
C LEU A 405 0.27 -39.34 16.21
N ILE A 406 0.76 -40.48 16.69
CA ILE A 406 -0.05 -41.51 17.35
C ILE A 406 0.39 -41.61 18.80
N LEU A 407 -0.56 -41.46 19.71
CA LEU A 407 -0.39 -41.79 21.12
C LEU A 407 -0.95 -43.19 21.35
N VAL A 408 -0.15 -44.08 21.92
CA VAL A 408 -0.56 -45.45 22.23
C VAL A 408 -0.48 -45.65 23.74
N LYS A 409 -1.54 -46.23 24.31
CA LYS A 409 -1.61 -46.53 25.73
C LYS A 409 -0.63 -47.65 26.08
N ASN A 410 0.17 -47.45 27.13
CA ASN A 410 1.01 -48.51 27.68
C ASN A 410 0.13 -49.69 28.12
N LYS A 411 0.38 -50.89 27.57
CA LYS A 411 -0.20 -52.12 28.10
C LYS A 411 0.44 -52.40 29.46
N GLN A 412 -0.34 -52.29 30.54
CA GLN A 412 0.10 -52.74 31.86
C GLN A 412 0.51 -54.21 31.76
N LYS A 413 1.77 -54.50 32.11
CA LYS A 413 2.29 -55.86 32.23
C LYS A 413 1.86 -56.48 33.55
#